data_AF-A0A1A9I6Z1-F1
#
_entry.id   AF-A0A1A9I6Z1-F1
#
_cell.length_a   1.000
_cell.length_b   1.000
_cell.length_c   1.000
_cell.angle_alpha   90.00
_cell.angle_beta   90.00
_cell.angle_gamma   90.00
#
_symmetry.space_group_name_H-M   'P 1'
#
loop_
_entity.id
_entity.type
_entity.pdbx_description
1 polymer ?
#
loop_
_entity_poly.entity_id
_entity_poly.type
_entity_poly.pdbx_seq_one_letter_code
_entity_poly.pdbx_strand_id
1 'polypeptide(L)'
;MFTNPAMHNATLTGSLITFVFYFSTQVIMADVYHYVVIGALFELLSIPMLFALFVLPVISIFILFKNHNNKAKVKAGLSLLFILVTIALLIR
;
A
#
# COMPACT_ATOMS: atom_id res chain seq x y z
N MET A 1 -15.75 16.21 -3.12
CA MET A 1 -15.53 14.84 -2.58
C MET A 1 -14.04 14.51 -2.37
N PHE A 2 -13.15 14.79 -3.34
CA PHE A 2 -11.70 14.45 -3.26
C PHE A 2 -10.80 15.37 -2.42
N THR A 3 -11.36 16.40 -1.76
CA THR A 3 -10.63 17.25 -0.80
C THR A 3 -10.84 16.80 0.65
N ASN A 4 -11.52 15.67 0.85
CA ASN A 4 -11.83 15.17 2.18
C ASN A 4 -10.55 14.70 2.90
N PRO A 5 -10.22 15.26 4.08
CA PRO A 5 -9.06 14.82 4.87
C PRO A 5 -9.09 13.33 5.21
N ALA A 6 -10.28 12.73 5.33
CA ALA A 6 -10.43 11.29 5.55
C ALA A 6 -9.83 10.46 4.41
N MET A 7 -9.97 10.92 3.16
CA MET A 7 -9.44 10.21 1.99
C MET A 7 -7.92 10.21 1.98
N HIS A 8 -7.27 11.33 2.32
CA HIS A 8 -5.81 11.41 2.38
C HIS A 8 -5.24 10.50 3.47
N ASN A 9 -5.89 10.46 4.65
CA ASN A 9 -5.50 9.58 5.73
C ASN A 9 -5.71 8.11 5.36
N ALA A 10 -6.85 7.78 4.77
CA ALA A 10 -7.14 6.42 4.30
C ALA A 10 -6.13 5.94 3.26
N THR A 11 -5.72 6.81 2.33
CA THR A 11 -4.72 6.48 1.30
C THR A 11 -3.36 6.19 1.94
N LEU A 12 -2.93 7.03 2.89
CA LEU A 12 -1.68 6.84 3.62
C LEU A 12 -1.70 5.56 4.47
N THR A 13 -2.76 5.36 5.26
CA THR A 13 -2.94 4.17 6.09
C THR A 13 -3.00 2.91 5.24
N GLY A 14 -3.73 2.95 4.12
CA GLY A 14 -3.77 1.85 3.15
C GLY A 14 -2.38 1.50 2.63
N SER A 15 -1.61 2.50 2.17
CA SER A 15 -0.24 2.25 1.70
C SER A 15 0.69 1.70 2.78
N LEU A 16 0.52 2.14 4.03
CA LEU A 16 1.31 1.63 5.15
C LEU A 16 0.96 0.17 5.45
N ILE A 17 -0.32 -0.19 5.46
CA ILE A 17 -0.77 -1.58 5.66
C ILE A 17 -0.24 -2.48 4.55
N THR A 18 -0.37 -2.05 3.28
CA THR A 18 0.14 -2.80 2.13
C THR A 18 1.66 -2.97 2.22
N PHE A 19 2.40 -1.93 2.61
CA PHE A 19 3.84 -2.01 2.83
C PHE A 19 4.20 -3.00 3.94
N VAL A 20 3.58 -2.89 5.11
CA VAL A 20 3.85 -3.79 6.24
C VAL A 20 3.51 -5.24 5.89
N PHE A 21 2.38 -5.48 5.24
CA PHE A 21 1.99 -6.83 4.80
C PHE A 21 3.08 -7.49 3.95
N TYR A 22 3.49 -6.83 2.87
CA TYR A 22 4.50 -7.39 1.97
C TYR A 22 5.91 -7.44 2.60
N PHE A 23 6.27 -6.43 3.40
CA PHE A 23 7.53 -6.42 4.12
C PHE A 23 7.62 -7.59 5.10
N SER A 24 6.58 -7.83 5.91
CA SER A 24 6.53 -8.97 6.82
C SER A 24 6.65 -10.29 6.09
N THR A 25 6.06 -10.41 4.90
CA THR A 25 6.11 -11.66 4.13
C THR A 25 7.47 -11.92 3.50
N GLN A 26 8.13 -10.89 2.98
CA GLN A 26 9.43 -11.03 2.35
C GLN A 26 10.59 -11.12 3.35
N VAL A 27 10.48 -10.44 4.50
CA VAL A 27 11.60 -10.28 5.45
C VAL A 27 11.45 -11.14 6.71
N ILE A 28 10.23 -11.31 7.22
CA ILE A 28 9.99 -11.94 8.53
C ILE A 28 9.49 -13.37 8.38
N MET A 29 8.63 -13.62 7.39
CA MET A 29 7.96 -14.90 7.22
C MET A 29 8.29 -15.56 5.87
N ALA A 30 9.57 -15.91 5.67
CA ALA A 30 10.00 -16.63 4.48
C ALA A 30 9.33 -18.03 4.33
N ASP A 31 8.76 -18.58 5.41
CA ASP A 31 8.28 -19.97 5.49
C ASP A 31 6.75 -20.12 5.66
N VAL A 32 5.95 -19.09 5.33
CA VAL A 32 4.46 -19.20 5.43
C VAL A 32 3.89 -20.33 4.58
N TYR A 33 4.57 -20.73 3.51
CA TYR A 33 4.17 -21.83 2.64
C TYR A 33 4.34 -23.22 3.29
N HIS A 34 5.05 -23.33 4.41
CA HIS A 34 5.17 -24.58 5.14
C HIS A 34 3.86 -25.00 5.82
N TYR A 35 3.00 -24.03 6.14
CA TYR A 35 1.72 -24.28 6.81
C TYR A 35 0.56 -24.05 5.83
N VAL A 36 -0.10 -25.13 5.41
CA VAL A 36 -1.16 -25.12 4.38
C VAL A 36 -2.27 -24.09 4.66
N VAL A 37 -2.74 -23.99 5.91
CA VAL A 37 -3.82 -23.06 6.29
C VAL A 37 -3.34 -21.60 6.27
N ILE A 38 -2.13 -21.34 6.77
CA ILE A 38 -1.57 -19.99 6.84
C ILE A 38 -1.22 -19.50 5.42
N GLY A 39 -0.66 -20.38 4.59
CA GLY A 39 -0.41 -20.11 3.18
C GLY A 39 -1.68 -19.78 2.40
N ALA A 40 -2.76 -20.55 2.58
CA ALA A 40 -4.04 -20.28 1.91
C ALA A 40 -4.67 -18.94 2.34
N LEU A 41 -4.62 -18.61 3.64
CA LEU A 41 -5.07 -17.30 4.13
C LEU A 41 -4.21 -16.16 3.58
N PHE A 42 -2.90 -16.37 3.51
CA PHE A 42 -1.98 -15.39 2.95
C PHE A 42 -2.27 -15.11 1.47
N GLU A 43 -2.43 -16.15 0.65
CA GLU A 43 -2.80 -16.02 -0.76
C GLU A 43 -4.13 -15.29 -0.93
N LEU A 44 -5.14 -15.61 -0.12
CA LEU A 44 -6.43 -14.93 -0.18
C LEU A 44 -6.30 -13.43 0.16
N LEU A 45 -5.51 -13.07 1.17
CA LEU A 45 -5.25 -11.67 1.55
C LEU A 45 -4.32 -10.95 0.57
N SER A 46 -3.49 -11.68 -0.18
CA SER A 46 -2.58 -11.09 -1.18
C SER A 46 -3.35 -10.44 -2.32
N ILE A 47 -4.51 -10.98 -2.73
CA ILE A 47 -5.33 -10.47 -3.83
C ILE A 47 -5.81 -9.02 -3.58
N PRO A 48 -6.49 -8.70 -2.46
CA PRO A 48 -6.89 -7.31 -2.19
C PRO A 48 -5.68 -6.39 -1.98
N MET A 49 -4.55 -6.90 -1.48
CA MET A 49 -3.31 -6.11 -1.33
C MET A 49 -2.64 -5.82 -2.67
N LEU A 50 -2.64 -6.76 -3.62
CA LEU A 50 -2.23 -6.54 -5.00
C LEU A 50 -3.12 -5.49 -5.65
N PHE A 51 -4.45 -5.58 -5.47
CA PHE A 51 -5.36 -4.57 -5.98
C PHE A 51 -5.06 -3.17 -5.41
N ALA A 52 -4.76 -3.09 -4.11
CA ALA A 52 -4.37 -1.85 -3.46
C ALA A 52 -3.07 -1.25 -4.05
N LEU A 53 -2.10 -2.08 -4.45
CA LEU A 53 -0.88 -1.63 -5.12
C LEU A 53 -1.13 -0.92 -6.45
N PHE A 54 -2.23 -1.21 -7.15
CA PHE A 54 -2.61 -0.51 -8.38
C PHE A 54 -3.50 0.72 -8.12
N VAL A 55 -4.44 0.62 -7.18
CA VAL A 55 -5.41 1.69 -6.93
C VAL A 55 -4.83 2.84 -6.12
N LEU A 56 -4.08 2.55 -5.06
CA LEU A 56 -3.49 3.58 -4.19
C LEU A 56 -2.53 4.54 -4.91
N PRO A 57 -1.63 4.12 -5.82
CA PRO A 57 -0.78 5.08 -6.52
C PRO A 57 -1.58 5.99 -7.44
N VAL A 58 -2.63 5.49 -8.10
CA VAL A 58 -3.51 6.32 -8.95
C VAL A 58 -4.21 7.39 -8.11
N ILE A 59 -4.75 7.02 -6.95
CA ILE A 59 -5.38 7.97 -6.02
C ILE A 59 -4.36 8.98 -5.50
N SER A 60 -3.16 8.54 -5.11
CA SER A 60 -2.11 9.42 -4.60
C SER A 60 -1.61 10.40 -5.66
N ILE A 61 -1.39 9.96 -6.90
CA ILE A 61 -1.05 10.81 -8.04
C ILE A 61 -2.14 11.88 -8.23
N PHE A 62 -3.41 11.46 -8.23
CA PHE A 62 -4.53 12.37 -8.37
C PHE A 62 -4.58 13.43 -7.25
N ILE A 63 -4.34 13.04 -5.99
CA ILE A 63 -4.26 13.99 -4.86
C ILE A 63 -3.11 14.99 -5.07
N LEU A 64 -1.96 14.51 -5.57
CA LEU A 64 -0.75 15.32 -5.76
C LEU A 64 -0.96 16.42 -6.80
N PHE A 65 -1.63 16.11 -7.90
CA PHE A 65 -1.93 17.05 -8.98
C PHE A 65 -3.15 17.94 -8.71
N LYS A 66 -4.19 17.40 -8.07
CA LYS A 66 -5.46 18.13 -7.90
C LYS A 66 -5.51 19.00 -6.65
N ASN A 67 -4.80 18.64 -5.59
CA ASN A 67 -4.97 19.30 -4.30
C ASN A 67 -3.94 20.41 -4.10
N HIS A 68 -4.36 21.63 -3.76
CA HIS A 68 -3.44 22.76 -3.53
C HIS A 68 -2.87 22.80 -2.11
N ASN A 69 -3.40 21.96 -1.20
CA ASN A 69 -2.95 21.90 0.19
C ASN A 69 -1.64 21.13 0.33
N ASN A 70 -0.60 21.81 0.82
CA ASN A 70 0.74 21.25 0.97
C ASN A 70 0.77 20.01 1.89
N LYS A 71 -0.04 19.97 2.96
CA LYS A 71 -0.13 18.82 3.87
C LYS A 71 -0.69 17.56 3.19
N ALA A 72 -1.64 17.74 2.27
CA ALA A 72 -2.22 16.63 1.51
C ALA A 72 -1.22 16.08 0.48
N LYS A 73 -0.46 16.97 -0.17
CA LYS A 73 0.61 16.58 -1.10
C LYS A 73 1.72 15.79 -0.41
N VAL A 74 2.15 16.20 0.79
CA VAL A 74 3.15 15.45 1.56
C VAL A 74 2.67 14.04 1.88
N LYS A 75 1.41 13.88 2.35
CA LYS A 75 0.84 12.56 2.62
C LYS A 75 0.74 11.68 1.38
N ALA A 76 0.31 12.25 0.25
CA ALA A 76 0.25 11.53 -1.01
C ALA A 76 1.64 11.12 -1.52
N GLY A 77 2.64 12.00 -1.39
CA GLY A 77 4.02 11.69 -1.71
C GLY A 77 4.60 10.58 -0.84
N LEU A 78 4.32 10.60 0.47
CA LEU A 78 4.75 9.56 1.40
C LEU A 78 4.07 8.21 1.09
N SER A 79 2.78 8.24 0.73
CA SER A 79 2.04 7.05 0.28
C SER A 79 2.64 6.46 -0.99
N LEU A 80 2.98 7.29 -1.98
CA LEU A 80 3.68 6.85 -3.19
C LEU A 80 5.04 6.24 -2.88
N LEU A 81 5.80 6.86 -1.96
CA LEU A 81 7.09 6.33 -1.53
C LEU A 81 6.94 4.92 -0.94
N PHE A 82 5.98 4.71 -0.04
CA PHE A 82 5.73 3.37 0.51
C PHE A 82 5.36 2.36 -0.57
N ILE A 83 4.49 2.72 -1.50
CA ILE A 83 4.07 1.83 -2.59
C ILE A 83 5.25 1.50 -3.51
N LEU A 84 6.08 2.47 -3.86
CA LEU A 84 7.28 2.25 -4.68
C LEU A 84 8.27 1.32 -4.00
N VAL A 85 8.49 1.50 -2.69
CA VAL A 85 9.34 0.59 -1.91
C VAL A 85 8.74 -0.81 -1.88
N THR A 86 7.42 -0.95 -1.70
CA THR A 86 6.74 -2.25 -1.76
C THR A 86 6.92 -2.94 -3.10
N ILE A 87 6.75 -2.21 -4.21
CA ILE A 87 6.96 -2.75 -5.56
C ILE A 87 8.42 -3.18 -5.74
N ALA A 88 9.38 -2.38 -5.28
CA ALA A 88 10.80 -2.73 -5.34
C ALA A 88 11.13 -3.99 -4.53
N LEU A 89 10.49 -4.17 -3.37
CA LEU A 89 10.61 -5.40 -2.57
C LEU A 89 9.97 -6.62 -3.25
N LEU A 90 8.93 -6.43 -4.06
CA LEU A 90 8.24 -7.53 -4.74
C LEU A 90 8.99 -8.03 -5.98
N ILE A 91 9.76 -7.16 -6.64
CA ILE A 91 10.54 -7.47 -7.85
C ILE A 91 11.86 -8.16 -7.51
N ARG A 92 12.38 -7.94 -6.29
CA ARG A 92 13.63 -8.53 -5.81
C ARG A 92 13.43 -9.99 -5.39
#